data_AF-A0A7S3HB68-F1
#
_entry.id   AF-A0A7S3HB68-F1
#
_cell.length_a   1.000
_cell.length_b   1.000
_cell.length_c   1.000
_cell.angle_alpha   90.00
_cell.angle_beta   90.00
_cell.angle_gamma   90.00
#
_symmetry.space_group_name_H-M   'P 1'
#
loop_
_entity.id
_entity.type
_entity.pdbx_description
1 polymer ?
#
loop_
_entity_poly.entity_id
_entity_poly.type
_entity_poly.pdbx_seq_one_letter_code
_entity_poly.pdbx_strand_id
1 'polypeptide(L)'
;ESFEMLSQKFFVLYNTAKEQLSAQKHYDWGLRNILAVLRTAGATKRENISAPESFLLYRTLREMNLSKMVAQDVPLFLSLLADLFPNLSPPAKAEYPQLEAALKIAVESNKLVYHPDWVGKVLQLYDTTLVRHGIM
;
A
#
# COMPACT_ATOMS: atom_id res chain seq x y z
N GLU A 1 18.34 -4.78 -9.43
CA GLU A 1 17.92 -6.16 -9.05
C GLU A 1 17.35 -6.83 -10.29
N SER A 2 17.55 -8.14 -10.47
CA SER A 2 16.94 -8.86 -11.60
C SER A 2 15.46 -9.13 -11.34
N PHE A 3 14.67 -9.36 -12.39
CA PHE A 3 13.24 -9.70 -12.28
C PHE A 3 13.02 -10.98 -11.43
N GLU A 4 13.95 -11.93 -11.49
CA GLU A 4 13.91 -13.17 -10.71
C GLU A 4 14.02 -12.91 -9.21
N MET A 5 14.87 -11.97 -8.81
CA MET A 5 14.99 -11.60 -7.40
C MET A 5 13.73 -10.89 -6.90
N LEU A 6 13.14 -10.01 -7.71
CA LEU A 6 11.91 -9.30 -7.35
C LEU A 6 10.71 -10.24 -7.25
N SER A 7 10.61 -11.26 -8.11
CA SER A 7 9.54 -12.27 -8.03
C SER A 7 9.67 -13.13 -6.77
N GLN A 8 10.90 -13.51 -6.38
CA GLN A 8 11.15 -14.22 -5.12
C GLN A 8 10.75 -13.37 -3.91
N LYS A 9 11.15 -12.10 -3.85
CA LYS A 9 10.76 -11.18 -2.76
C LYS A 9 9.24 -11.02 -2.67
N PHE A 10 8.56 -10.87 -3.81
CA PHE A 10 7.10 -10.81 -3.85
C PHE A 10 6.46 -12.08 -3.28
N PHE A 11 6.92 -13.25 -3.71
CA PHE A 11 6.42 -14.53 -3.20
C PHE A 11 6.65 -14.67 -1.69
N VAL A 12 7.87 -14.40 -1.22
CA VAL A 12 8.24 -14.49 0.20
C VAL A 12 7.37 -13.55 1.03
N LEU A 13 7.17 -12.29 0.62
CA LEU A 13 6.31 -11.35 1.34
C LEU A 13 4.93 -11.94 1.61
N TYR A 14 4.27 -12.43 0.55
CA TYR A 14 2.91 -12.94 0.66
C TYR A 14 2.83 -14.26 1.43
N ASN A 15 3.82 -15.14 1.26
CA ASN A 15 3.88 -16.39 2.01
C ASN A 15 4.09 -16.13 3.51
N THR A 16 5.07 -15.29 3.87
CA THR A 16 5.36 -14.94 5.26
C THR A 16 4.23 -14.13 5.89
N ALA A 17 3.60 -13.20 5.16
CA ALA A 17 2.46 -12.46 5.67
C ALA A 17 1.26 -13.38 5.99
N LYS A 18 1.04 -14.41 5.17
CA LYS A 18 0.01 -15.44 5.44
C LYS A 18 0.31 -16.25 6.70
N GLU A 19 1.58 -16.50 6.99
CA GLU A 19 2.03 -17.31 8.14
C GLU A 19 2.12 -16.50 9.44
N GLN A 20 2.49 -15.22 9.38
CA GLN A 20 2.80 -14.40 10.56
C GLN A 20 1.71 -13.40 10.95
N LEU A 21 0.90 -12.91 10.01
CA LEU A 21 -0.14 -11.94 10.35
C LEU A 21 -1.35 -12.64 10.96
N SER A 22 -2.14 -11.88 11.72
CA SER A 22 -3.34 -12.42 12.35
C SER A 22 -4.36 -12.96 11.32
N ALA A 23 -5.08 -14.03 11.68
CA ALA A 23 -6.06 -14.66 10.80
C ALA A 23 -7.35 -13.83 10.69
N GLN A 24 -7.34 -12.83 9.80
CA GLN A 24 -8.50 -11.98 9.53
C GLN A 24 -9.33 -12.52 8.36
N LYS A 25 -10.67 -12.49 8.49
CA LYS A 25 -11.59 -12.97 7.43
C LYS A 25 -11.47 -12.18 6.12
N HIS A 26 -11.07 -10.92 6.18
CA HIS A 26 -10.95 -10.02 5.03
C HIS A 26 -9.55 -10.03 4.40
N TYR A 27 -8.59 -10.78 4.95
CA TYR A 27 -7.28 -10.94 4.31
C TYR A 27 -7.40 -11.92 3.14
N ASP A 28 -7.06 -11.43 1.94
CA ASP A 28 -7.06 -12.20 0.71
C ASP A 28 -5.64 -12.37 0.17
N TRP A 29 -5.07 -13.54 0.44
CA TRP A 29 -3.77 -13.97 -0.07
C TRP A 29 -3.88 -14.79 -1.38
N GLY A 30 -5.07 -14.81 -2.00
CA GLY A 30 -5.33 -15.56 -3.22
C GLY A 30 -4.74 -14.92 -4.48
N LEU A 31 -4.65 -15.73 -5.54
CA LEU A 31 -4.06 -15.33 -6.82
C LEU A 31 -4.75 -14.14 -7.49
N ARG A 32 -6.05 -13.92 -7.23
CA ARG A 32 -6.78 -12.76 -7.78
C ARG A 32 -6.29 -11.44 -7.18
N ASN A 33 -6.11 -11.38 -5.86
CA ASN A 33 -5.55 -10.19 -5.21
C ASN A 33 -4.10 -9.98 -5.66
N ILE A 34 -3.30 -11.05 -5.73
CA ILE A 34 -1.92 -11.01 -6.25
C ILE A 34 -1.87 -10.44 -7.68
N LEU A 35 -2.73 -10.92 -8.58
CA LEU A 35 -2.80 -10.43 -9.95
C LEU A 35 -3.15 -8.95 -10.02
N ALA A 36 -4.04 -8.46 -9.14
CA ALA A 36 -4.36 -7.04 -9.07
C ALA A 36 -3.13 -6.21 -8.69
N VAL A 37 -2.36 -6.65 -7.69
CA VAL A 37 -1.13 -5.96 -7.28
C VAL A 37 -0.08 -5.95 -8.39
N LEU A 38 0.12 -7.06 -9.09
CA LEU A 38 1.05 -7.15 -10.22
C LEU A 38 0.65 -6.23 -11.38
N ARG A 39 -0.66 -6.13 -11.68
CA ARG A 39 -1.17 -5.21 -12.70
C ARG A 39 -0.91 -3.75 -12.33
N THR A 40 -1.17 -3.37 -11.07
CA THR A 40 -0.86 -2.03 -10.55
C THR A 40 0.64 -1.75 -10.63
N ALA A 41 1.50 -2.67 -10.17
CA ALA A 41 2.94 -2.50 -10.22
C ALA A 41 3.45 -2.30 -11.65
N GLY A 42 2.91 -3.09 -12.60
CA GLY A 42 3.21 -2.94 -14.02
C GLY A 42 2.76 -1.60 -14.61
N ALA A 43 1.60 -1.08 -14.21
CA ALA A 43 1.14 0.25 -14.61
C ALA A 43 2.06 1.34 -14.05
N THR A 44 2.34 1.31 -12.75
CA THR A 44 3.27 2.23 -12.08
C THR A 44 4.66 2.21 -12.73
N LYS A 45 5.17 1.05 -13.14
CA LYS A 45 6.46 0.94 -13.84
C LYS A 45 6.44 1.60 -15.22
N ARG A 46 5.36 1.46 -15.98
CA ARG A 46 5.21 2.11 -17.30
C ARG A 46 5.14 3.63 -17.20
N GLU A 47 4.48 4.14 -16.15
CA GLU A 47 4.40 5.59 -15.88
C GLU A 47 5.72 6.16 -15.36
N ASN A 48 6.56 5.33 -14.71
CA ASN A 48 7.80 5.75 -14.07
C ASN A 48 9.01 4.97 -14.62
N ILE A 49 9.22 5.04 -15.94
CA ILE A 49 10.16 4.16 -16.64
C ILE A 49 11.62 4.28 -16.13
N SER A 50 12.03 5.48 -15.72
CA SER A 50 13.38 5.77 -15.22
C SER A 50 13.58 5.41 -13.75
N ALA A 51 12.51 5.20 -12.99
CA ALA A 51 12.62 4.89 -11.57
C ALA A 51 13.04 3.42 -11.33
N PRO A 52 13.79 3.13 -10.25
CA PRO A 52 14.17 1.77 -9.90
C PRO A 52 12.95 0.88 -9.69
N GLU A 53 12.88 -0.24 -10.40
CA GLU A 53 11.73 -1.15 -10.33
C GLU A 53 11.50 -1.72 -8.93
N SER A 54 12.57 -2.01 -8.18
CA SER A 54 12.50 -2.46 -6.78
C SER A 54 11.83 -1.43 -5.86
N PHE A 55 12.10 -0.14 -6.06
CA PHE A 55 11.46 0.94 -5.32
C PHE A 55 9.98 1.06 -5.65
N LEU A 56 9.63 0.98 -6.94
CA LEU A 56 8.23 1.02 -7.36
C LEU A 56 7.46 -0.20 -6.84
N LEU A 57 8.08 -1.38 -6.85
CA LEU A 57 7.48 -2.60 -6.32
C LEU A 57 7.24 -2.49 -4.81
N TYR A 58 8.22 -2.02 -4.03
CA TYR A 58 8.03 -1.75 -2.60
C TYR A 58 6.82 -0.83 -2.43
N ARG A 59 6.80 0.33 -3.10
CA ARG A 59 5.71 1.30 -2.99
C ARG A 59 4.35 0.67 -3.26
N THR A 60 4.20 -0.03 -4.38
CA THR A 60 2.94 -0.69 -4.73
C THR A 60 2.53 -1.76 -3.71
N LEU A 61 3.47 -2.59 -3.25
CA LEU A 61 3.20 -3.62 -2.24
C LEU A 61 2.70 -3.00 -0.93
N ARG A 62 3.29 -1.89 -0.50
CA ARG A 62 2.86 -1.17 0.70
C ARG A 62 1.46 -0.58 0.51
N GLU A 63 1.24 0.22 -0.52
CA GLU A 63 -0.01 0.96 -0.72
C GLU A 63 -1.22 0.02 -0.92
N MET A 64 -1.05 -1.06 -1.70
CA MET A 64 -2.14 -1.99 -2.04
C MET A 64 -2.59 -2.90 -0.89
N ASN A 65 -1.78 -3.04 0.15
CA ASN A 65 -2.07 -3.93 1.28
C ASN A 65 -2.33 -3.18 2.59
N LEU A 66 -1.69 -2.02 2.81
CA LEU A 66 -1.75 -1.29 4.08
C LEU A 66 -3.18 -0.86 4.47
N SER A 67 -4.03 -0.49 3.50
CA SER A 67 -5.39 -0.02 3.78
C SER A 67 -6.30 -1.10 4.38
N LYS A 68 -6.00 -2.38 4.12
CA LYS A 68 -6.79 -3.53 4.57
C LYS A 68 -6.34 -4.10 5.91
N MET A 69 -5.17 -3.69 6.41
CA MET A 69 -4.59 -4.29 7.60
C MET A 69 -5.22 -3.74 8.86
N VAL A 70 -5.39 -4.63 9.84
CA VAL A 70 -5.72 -4.23 11.21
C VAL A 70 -4.51 -3.58 11.86
N ALA A 71 -4.74 -2.65 12.80
CA ALA A 71 -3.68 -1.82 13.38
C ALA A 71 -2.52 -2.63 13.99
N GLN A 72 -2.82 -3.78 14.61
CA GLN A 72 -1.82 -4.67 15.21
C GLN A 72 -0.87 -5.33 14.19
N ASP A 73 -1.33 -5.56 12.95
CA ASP A 73 -0.56 -6.26 11.92
C ASP A 73 0.29 -5.29 11.08
N VAL A 74 -0.05 -3.99 11.09
CA VAL A 74 0.65 -2.96 10.31
C VAL A 74 2.15 -2.92 10.62
N PRO A 75 2.61 -2.88 11.90
CA PRO A 75 4.04 -2.87 12.19
C PRO A 75 4.77 -4.13 11.71
N LEU A 76 4.14 -5.31 11.82
CA LEU A 76 4.72 -6.57 11.36
C LEU A 76 4.89 -6.57 9.83
N PHE A 77 3.85 -6.16 9.10
CA PHE A 77 3.92 -6.09 7.64
C PHE A 77 4.97 -5.09 7.14
N LEU A 78 5.06 -3.91 7.77
CA LEU A 78 6.08 -2.93 7.42
C LEU A 78 7.49 -3.43 7.71
N SER A 79 7.68 -4.22 8.78
CA SER A 79 8.96 -4.87 9.10
C SER A 79 9.32 -5.91 8.05
N LEU A 80 8.38 -6.78 7.66
CA LEU A 80 8.58 -7.76 6.57
C LEU A 80 8.97 -7.09 5.24
N LEU A 81 8.33 -5.96 4.91
CA LEU A 81 8.70 -5.17 3.73
C LEU A 81 10.12 -4.60 3.84
N ALA A 82 10.49 -4.04 4.99
CA ALA A 82 11.83 -3.50 5.19
C ALA A 82 12.91 -4.59 5.07
N ASP A 83 12.66 -5.78 5.64
CA ASP A 83 13.58 -6.92 5.58
C ASP A 83 13.80 -7.43 4.14
N LEU A 84 12.79 -7.37 3.28
CA LEU A 84 12.89 -7.76 1.87
C LEU A 84 13.56 -6.71 0.99
N PHE A 85 13.61 -5.46 1.43
CA PHE A 85 14.20 -4.34 0.71
C PHE A 85 15.20 -3.56 1.59
N PRO A 86 16.24 -4.22 2.15
CA PRO A 86 17.09 -3.66 3.21
C PRO A 86 17.90 -2.44 2.76
N ASN A 87 18.16 -2.31 1.46
CA ASN A 87 18.92 -1.20 0.88
C ASN A 87 18.04 -0.04 0.41
N LEU A 88 16.72 -0.12 0.61
CA LEU A 88 15.77 0.93 0.22
C LEU A 88 15.16 1.54 1.47
N SER A 89 15.16 2.88 1.53
CA SER A 89 14.32 3.58 2.48
C SER A 89 12.84 3.30 2.18
N PRO A 90 11.97 3.16 3.20
CA PRO A 90 10.53 3.09 2.99
C PRO A 90 10.07 4.23 2.08
N PRO A 91 9.23 3.95 1.06
CA PRO A 91 8.72 4.98 0.17
C PRO A 91 8.10 6.14 0.94
N ALA A 92 8.23 7.37 0.45
CA ALA A 92 7.49 8.49 1.04
C ALA A 92 5.97 8.20 0.98
N LYS A 93 5.21 8.70 1.95
CA LYS A 93 3.75 8.70 1.82
C LYS A 93 3.39 9.51 0.58
N ALA A 94 2.38 9.06 -0.17
CA ALA A 94 1.82 9.90 -1.23
C ALA A 94 1.25 11.18 -0.58
N GLU A 95 1.63 12.32 -1.13
CA GLU A 95 1.15 13.62 -0.69
C GLU A 95 0.10 14.10 -1.67
N TYR A 96 -1.02 14.59 -1.14
CA TYR A 96 -2.10 15.12 -1.96
C TYR A 96 -2.48 16.52 -1.49
N PRO A 97 -1.65 17.55 -1.76
CA PRO A 97 -1.83 18.87 -1.16
C PRO A 97 -3.21 19.49 -1.41
N GLN A 98 -3.74 19.30 -2.61
CA GLN A 98 -5.07 19.79 -2.98
C GLN A 98 -6.19 19.02 -2.25
N LEU A 99 -6.07 17.70 -2.15
CA LEU A 99 -7.05 16.86 -1.45
C LEU A 99 -7.02 17.12 0.05
N GLU A 100 -5.83 17.23 0.64
CA GLU A 100 -5.65 17.51 2.07
C GLU A 100 -6.18 18.90 2.44
N ALA A 101 -5.94 19.91 1.59
CA ALA A 101 -6.52 21.24 1.76
C ALA A 101 -8.05 21.21 1.66
N ALA A 102 -8.61 20.53 0.65
CA ALA A 102 -10.05 20.38 0.48
C ALA A 102 -10.68 19.62 1.66
N LEU A 103 -10.01 18.57 2.15
CA LEU A 103 -10.45 17.79 3.29
C LEU A 103 -10.51 18.65 4.56
N LYS A 104 -9.51 19.50 4.80
CA LYS A 104 -9.50 20.42 5.93
C LYS A 104 -10.71 21.36 5.90
N ILE A 105 -10.96 21.98 4.74
CA ILE A 105 -12.13 22.86 4.54
C ILE A 105 -13.44 22.11 4.79
N ALA A 106 -13.56 20.89 4.27
CA ALA A 106 -14.77 20.07 4.43
C ALA A 106 -15.01 19.68 5.90
N VAL A 107 -13.96 19.28 6.63
CA VAL A 107 -14.04 18.94 8.06
C VAL A 107 -14.50 20.14 8.88
N GLU A 108 -13.89 21.31 8.67
CA GLU A 108 -14.24 22.55 9.36
C GLU A 108 -15.69 22.98 9.05
N SER A 109 -16.09 22.93 7.77
CA SER A 109 -17.45 23.31 7.33
C SER A 109 -18.54 22.41 7.93
N ASN A 110 -18.23 21.13 8.13
CA ASN A 110 -19.14 20.16 8.75
C ASN A 110 -19.02 20.09 10.28
N LYS A 111 -18.20 20.95 10.90
CA LYS A 111 -17.94 20.97 12.36
C LYS A 111 -17.46 19.63 12.90
N LEU A 112 -16.63 18.93 12.12
CA LEU A 112 -16.00 17.67 12.50
C LEU A 112 -14.61 17.91 13.11
N VAL A 113 -14.05 16.89 13.78
CA VAL A 113 -12.69 16.95 14.33
C VAL A 113 -11.68 16.53 13.28
N TYR A 114 -10.71 17.41 12.98
CA TYR A 114 -9.59 17.07 12.12
C TYR A 114 -8.56 16.22 12.87
N HIS A 115 -8.58 14.91 12.63
CA HIS A 115 -7.67 13.95 13.26
C HIS A 115 -6.66 13.36 12.24
N PRO A 116 -5.34 13.42 12.47
CA PRO A 116 -4.33 12.97 11.51
C PRO A 116 -4.50 11.51 11.03
N ASP A 117 -4.84 10.59 11.93
CA ASP A 117 -5.05 9.19 11.54
C ASP A 117 -6.29 9.00 10.65
N TRP A 118 -7.34 9.80 10.89
CA TRP A 118 -8.54 9.78 10.07
C TRP A 118 -8.24 10.34 8.67
N VAL A 119 -7.47 11.43 8.59
CA VAL A 119 -6.96 11.96 7.31
C VAL A 119 -6.17 10.89 6.56
N GLY A 120 -5.28 10.18 7.26
CA GLY A 120 -4.55 9.05 6.69
C GLY A 120 -5.46 7.97 6.11
N LYS A 121 -6.61 7.68 6.74
CA LYS A 121 -7.62 6.76 6.20
C LYS A 121 -8.37 7.31 4.99
N VAL A 122 -8.66 8.60 4.94
CA VAL A 122 -9.25 9.24 3.76
C VAL A 122 -8.30 9.16 2.56
N LEU A 123 -7.00 9.40 2.77
CA LEU A 123 -5.99 9.27 1.72
C LEU A 123 -5.86 7.80 1.24
N GLN A 124 -5.83 6.84 2.17
CA GLN A 124 -5.83 5.41 1.82
C GLN A 124 -7.08 4.99 1.03
N LEU A 125 -8.24 5.57 1.37
CA LEU A 125 -9.49 5.35 0.62
C LEU A 125 -9.35 5.92 -0.80
N TYR A 126 -8.86 7.15 -0.93
CA TYR A 126 -8.61 7.76 -2.23
C TYR A 126 -7.65 6.92 -3.09
N ASP A 127 -6.51 6.50 -2.54
CA ASP A 127 -5.58 5.60 -3.23
C ASP A 127 -6.28 4.32 -3.71
N THR A 128 -7.14 3.74 -2.87
CA THR A 128 -7.91 2.54 -3.20
C THR A 128 -8.87 2.78 -4.37
N THR A 129 -9.50 3.96 -4.46
CA THR A 129 -10.40 4.32 -5.58
C THR A 129 -9.68 4.42 -6.92
N LEU A 130 -8.38 4.75 -6.93
CA LEU A 130 -7.58 4.84 -8.16
C LEU A 130 -7.26 3.45 -8.74
N VAL A 131 -7.26 2.41 -7.92
CA VAL A 131 -6.86 1.05 -8.31
C VAL A 131 -8.03 0.07 -8.38
N ARG A 132 -9.15 0.35 -7.70
CA ARG A 132 -10.29 -0.56 -7.57
C ARG A 132 -11.61 0.19 -7.66
N HIS A 133 -12.54 -0.37 -8.43
CA HIS A 133 -13.91 0.15 -8.52
C HIS A 133 -14.81 -0.29 -7.35
N GLY A 134 -14.53 -1.44 -6.74
CA GLY A 134 -15.28 -1.97 -5.60
C GLY A 134 -14.50 -1.78 -4.29
N ILE A 135 -15.15 -1.17 -3.30
CA ILE A 135 -14.58 -0.88 -1.97
C ILE A 135 -15.61 -1.34 -0.92
N MET A 136 -15.11 -2.00 0.13
CA MET A 136 -15.89 -2.39 1.31
C MET A 136 -15.27 -1.78 2.56
#